data_AF-A0A2N2ZWD2-F1
#
_entry.id   AF-A0A2N2ZWD2-F1
#
_cell.length_a   1.000
_cell.length_b   1.000
_cell.length_c   1.000
_cell.angle_alpha   90.00
_cell.angle_beta   90.00
_cell.angle_gamma   90.00
#
_symmetry.space_group_name_H-M   'P 1'
#
loop_
_entity.id
_entity.type
_entity.pdbx_description
1 polymer ?
#
loop_
_entity_poly.entity_id
_entity_poly.type
_entity_poly.pdbx_seq_one_letter_code
_entity_poly.pdbx_strand_id
1 'polypeptide(L)'
;MKFFILMKKQMIKILQAVILIALLAGISCSKNDNELLPDDENTPGLIDSLVTRIDTIRAMKDTTSITVYTNKSDVKIQWSTDHGTILGGGKRIVYYSGECCVGGNTVTCRVTSAGQSSEKSIKIHVISYFEE
;
A
#
# COMPACT_ATOMS: atom_id res chain seq x y z
N MET A 1 66.72 -17.13 17.92
CA MET A 1 66.24 -15.87 17.29
C MET A 1 65.26 -16.09 16.10
N LYS A 2 65.36 -17.15 15.29
CA LYS A 2 64.43 -17.43 14.16
C LYS A 2 63.00 -17.82 14.57
N PHE A 3 62.79 -18.43 15.74
CA PHE A 3 61.47 -18.88 16.23
C PHE A 3 60.48 -17.73 16.53
N PHE A 4 60.97 -16.63 17.08
CA PHE A 4 60.14 -15.47 17.44
C PHE A 4 59.61 -14.70 16.22
N ILE A 5 60.34 -14.76 15.10
CA ILE A 5 59.98 -14.07 13.84
C ILE A 5 58.91 -14.87 13.07
N LEU A 6 58.96 -16.21 13.14
CA LEU A 6 57.96 -17.10 12.55
C LEU A 6 56.59 -16.97 13.26
N MET A 7 56.57 -16.85 14.59
CA MET A 7 55.32 -16.66 15.34
C MET A 7 54.64 -15.32 15.02
N LYS A 8 55.40 -14.23 14.86
CA LYS A 8 54.82 -12.92 14.47
C LYS A 8 54.18 -12.94 13.08
N LYS A 9 54.78 -13.64 12.11
CA LYS A 9 54.21 -13.79 10.76
C LYS A 9 52.92 -14.62 10.73
N GLN A 10 52.82 -15.65 11.56
CA GLN A 10 51.60 -16.46 11.69
C GLN A 10 50.46 -15.66 12.36
N MET A 11 50.78 -14.88 13.40
CA MET A 11 49.78 -14.03 14.06
C MET A 11 49.25 -12.89 13.16
N ILE A 12 50.09 -12.31 12.29
CA ILE A 12 49.65 -11.28 11.33
C ILE A 12 48.68 -11.86 10.28
N LYS A 13 48.89 -13.10 9.82
CA LYS A 13 47.98 -13.77 8.86
C LYS A 13 46.64 -14.12 9.49
N ILE A 14 46.65 -14.57 10.75
CA ILE A 14 45.43 -14.86 11.51
C ILE A 14 44.62 -13.57 11.74
N LEU A 15 45.30 -12.46 12.06
CA LEU A 15 44.66 -11.15 12.24
C LEU A 15 44.02 -10.64 10.93
N GLN A 16 44.68 -10.84 9.79
CA GLN A 16 44.11 -10.47 8.47
C GLN A 16 42.89 -11.33 8.08
N ALA A 17 42.88 -12.62 8.43
CA ALA A 17 41.75 -13.50 8.17
C ALA A 17 40.51 -13.14 9.02
N VAL A 18 40.70 -12.74 10.28
CA VAL A 18 39.60 -12.34 11.19
C VAL A 18 38.92 -11.05 10.72
N ILE A 19 39.69 -10.08 10.19
CA ILE A 19 39.14 -8.82 9.66
C ILE A 19 38.31 -9.06 8.38
N LEU A 20 38.69 -10.04 7.55
CA LEU A 20 37.95 -10.36 6.32
C LEU A 20 36.58 -11.02 6.61
N ILE A 21 36.49 -11.81 7.68
CA ILE A 21 35.25 -12.50 8.10
C ILE A 21 34.26 -11.52 8.74
N ALA A 22 34.75 -10.52 9.48
CA ALA A 22 33.91 -9.50 10.11
C ALA A 22 33.16 -8.60 9.09
N LEU A 23 33.71 -8.42 7.87
CA LEU A 23 33.09 -7.64 6.81
C LEU A 23 31.88 -8.31 6.15
N LEU A 24 31.70 -9.63 6.31
CA LEU A 24 30.60 -10.39 5.69
C LEU A 24 29.32 -10.45 6.55
N ALA A 25 29.36 -9.97 7.81
CA ALA A 25 28.23 -10.05 8.73
C ALA A 25 27.23 -8.86 8.65
N GLY A 26 27.47 -7.89 7.75
CA GLY A 26 26.74 -6.62 7.70
C GLY A 26 25.46 -6.59 6.85
N ILE A 27 25.07 -7.68 6.17
CA ILE A 27 23.86 -7.69 5.32
C ILE A 27 22.69 -8.34 6.08
N SER A 28 22.34 -7.78 7.24
CA SER A 28 21.04 -8.05 7.87
C SER A 28 20.10 -6.91 7.52
N CYS A 29 19.31 -7.11 6.47
CA CYS A 29 18.25 -6.21 6.07
C CYS A 29 17.05 -6.48 6.98
N SER A 30 16.85 -5.65 8.01
CA SER A 30 15.61 -5.68 8.79
C SER A 30 14.49 -5.12 7.93
N LYS A 31 13.69 -6.04 7.36
CA LYS A 31 12.38 -5.69 6.81
C LYS A 31 11.54 -5.22 7.99
N ASN A 32 11.23 -3.93 8.00
CA ASN A 32 10.43 -3.31 9.04
C ASN A 32 8.97 -3.68 8.75
N ASP A 33 8.47 -4.67 9.49
CA ASP A 33 7.09 -5.10 9.45
C ASP A 33 6.26 -3.98 10.08
N ASN A 34 5.83 -3.02 9.27
CA ASN A 34 4.90 -2.00 9.70
C ASN A 34 3.56 -2.70 9.96
N GLU A 35 3.31 -3.00 11.23
CA GLU A 35 2.02 -3.41 11.73
C GLU A 35 0.98 -2.39 11.24
N LEU A 36 0.01 -2.89 10.47
CA LEU A 36 -1.20 -2.15 10.13
C LEU A 36 -1.96 -1.92 11.44
N LEU A 37 -1.74 -0.76 12.06
CA LEU A 37 -2.60 -0.26 13.12
C LEU A 37 -4.03 -0.17 12.57
N PRO A 38 -5.04 -0.50 13.39
CA PRO A 38 -6.44 -0.40 12.98
C PRO A 38 -6.75 1.06 12.61
N ASP A 39 -7.56 1.20 11.57
CA ASP A 39 -8.16 2.42 11.05
C ASP A 39 -8.69 3.29 12.21
N ASP A 40 -7.89 4.27 12.66
CA ASP A 40 -8.30 5.24 13.67
C ASP A 40 -9.15 6.31 12.99
N GLU A 41 -10.46 6.15 13.17
CA GLU A 41 -11.55 7.00 12.67
C GLU A 41 -11.48 8.47 13.17
N ASN A 42 -10.44 8.90 13.92
CA ASN A 42 -10.40 10.25 14.51
C ASN A 42 -9.11 11.07 14.30
N THR A 43 -8.22 10.70 13.38
CA THR A 43 -7.24 11.69 12.91
C THR A 43 -7.97 12.67 11.98
N PRO A 44 -7.88 14.02 12.14
CA PRO A 44 -8.51 14.97 11.21
C PRO A 44 -7.89 14.84 9.81
N GLY A 45 -8.45 13.93 9.02
CA GLY A 45 -7.94 13.55 7.72
C GLY A 45 -8.19 14.62 6.66
N LEU A 46 -7.43 14.54 5.57
CA LEU A 46 -7.68 15.35 4.36
C LEU A 46 -9.02 15.01 3.69
N ILE A 47 -9.60 13.86 4.05
CA ILE A 47 -10.86 13.32 3.54
C ILE A 47 -11.95 13.53 4.59
N ASP A 48 -12.95 14.32 4.23
CA ASP A 48 -14.16 14.53 5.02
C ASP A 48 -15.06 13.29 4.90
N SER A 49 -15.43 12.93 3.67
CA SER A 49 -16.23 11.73 3.42
C SER A 49 -15.91 11.06 2.07
N LEU A 50 -16.21 9.77 1.99
CA LEU A 50 -16.13 8.96 0.79
C LEU A 50 -17.49 8.28 0.62
N VAL A 51 -18.21 8.62 -0.45
CA VAL A 51 -19.59 8.17 -0.65
C VAL A 51 -19.76 7.45 -1.98
N THR A 52 -20.61 6.42 -1.98
CA THR A 52 -21.07 5.72 -3.17
C THR A 52 -22.56 5.96 -3.37
N ARG A 53 -23.03 5.90 -4.62
CA ARG A 53 -24.48 6.01 -4.92
C ARG A 53 -25.24 4.74 -4.53
N ILE A 54 -24.67 3.59 -4.90
CA ILE A 54 -25.12 2.25 -4.53
C ILE A 54 -23.88 1.42 -4.17
N ASP A 55 -24.01 0.58 -3.16
CA ASP A 55 -22.94 -0.30 -2.69
C ASP A 55 -23.04 -1.71 -3.28
N THR A 56 -24.20 -2.09 -3.82
CA THR A 56 -24.40 -3.37 -4.52
C THR A 56 -24.65 -3.13 -6.00
N ILE A 57 -23.87 -3.78 -6.87
CA ILE A 57 -24.00 -3.69 -8.33
C ILE A 57 -24.02 -5.09 -8.96
N ARG A 58 -24.79 -5.28 -10.03
CA ARG A 58 -24.66 -6.48 -10.87
C ARG A 58 -23.47 -6.36 -11.81
N ALA A 59 -22.65 -7.39 -11.83
CA ALA A 59 -21.55 -7.52 -12.77
C ALA A 59 -22.02 -7.30 -14.22
N MET A 60 -21.18 -6.63 -15.02
CA MET A 60 -21.39 -6.32 -16.44
C MET A 60 -22.61 -5.44 -16.81
N LYS A 61 -23.45 -5.08 -15.84
CA LYS A 61 -24.71 -4.36 -16.09
C LYS A 61 -24.75 -3.01 -15.38
N ASP A 62 -24.53 -3.03 -14.07
CA ASP A 62 -24.65 -1.84 -13.25
C ASP A 62 -23.29 -1.16 -13.09
N THR A 63 -23.33 0.14 -12.79
CA THR A 63 -22.16 0.93 -12.39
C THR A 63 -22.54 1.77 -11.18
N THR A 64 -21.54 2.18 -10.39
CA THR A 64 -21.76 3.11 -9.29
C THR A 64 -20.77 4.26 -9.32
N SER A 65 -21.23 5.46 -9.00
CA SER A 65 -20.35 6.62 -8.87
C SER A 65 -19.83 6.71 -7.44
N ILE A 66 -18.52 6.88 -7.30
CA ILE A 66 -17.87 7.09 -5.99
C ILE A 66 -17.32 8.50 -5.98
N THR A 67 -17.63 9.26 -4.92
CA THR A 67 -17.23 10.66 -4.77
C THR A 67 -16.50 10.85 -3.45
N VAL A 68 -15.35 11.54 -3.49
CA VAL A 68 -14.61 11.95 -2.30
C VAL A 68 -14.84 13.44 -2.03
N TYR A 69 -15.16 13.76 -0.77
CA TYR A 69 -15.21 15.11 -0.25
C TYR A 69 -14.01 15.36 0.66
N THR A 70 -13.43 16.53 0.51
CA THR A 70 -12.18 16.92 1.17
C THR A 70 -12.31 18.34 1.69
N ASN A 71 -11.71 18.60 2.85
CA ASN A 71 -11.65 19.90 3.50
C ASN A 71 -10.52 20.80 2.95
N LYS A 72 -9.80 20.37 1.91
CA LYS A 72 -8.74 21.14 1.24
C LYS A 72 -9.13 21.48 -0.20
N SER A 73 -8.69 22.64 -0.68
CA SER A 73 -8.96 23.12 -2.04
C SER A 73 -7.94 22.62 -3.06
N ASP A 74 -6.65 22.58 -2.70
CA ASP A 74 -5.57 22.11 -3.56
C ASP A 74 -5.13 20.70 -3.15
N VAL A 75 -5.59 19.70 -3.91
CA VAL A 75 -5.37 18.29 -3.60
C VAL A 75 -5.03 17.51 -4.86
N LYS A 76 -4.19 16.49 -4.68
CA LYS A 76 -3.99 15.40 -5.64
C LYS A 76 -4.81 14.20 -5.18
N ILE A 77 -5.61 13.64 -6.08
CA ILE A 77 -6.49 12.50 -5.78
C ILE A 77 -6.07 11.33 -6.66
N GLN A 78 -5.88 10.17 -6.03
CA GLN A 78 -5.55 8.92 -6.68
C GLN A 78 -6.53 7.85 -6.24
N TRP A 79 -6.93 7.02 -7.20
CA TRP A 79 -7.88 5.93 -7.00
C TRP A 79 -7.21 4.61 -7.34
N SER A 80 -7.52 3.58 -6.57
CA SER A 80 -7.15 2.20 -6.83
C SER A 80 -8.28 1.27 -6.46
N THR A 81 -8.26 0.07 -7.02
CA THR A 81 -9.19 -1.00 -6.66
C THR A 81 -8.48 -2.34 -6.73
N ASP A 82 -8.88 -3.28 -5.88
CA ASP A 82 -8.39 -4.67 -5.92
C ASP A 82 -8.93 -5.44 -7.12
N HIS A 83 -10.19 -5.18 -7.49
CA HIS A 83 -10.91 -5.85 -8.57
C HIS A 83 -11.85 -4.89 -9.31
N GLY A 84 -12.13 -5.18 -10.59
CA GLY A 84 -12.98 -4.36 -11.44
C GLY A 84 -12.22 -3.23 -12.13
N THR A 85 -12.92 -2.16 -12.48
CA THR A 85 -12.38 -1.07 -13.30
C THR A 85 -12.87 0.28 -12.79
N ILE A 86 -11.92 1.20 -12.69
CA ILE A 86 -12.19 2.60 -12.38
C ILE A 86 -12.16 3.39 -13.69
N LEU A 87 -13.23 4.15 -13.94
CA LEU A 87 -13.35 5.08 -15.05
C LEU A 87 -13.33 6.51 -14.52
N GLY A 88 -12.47 7.34 -15.12
CA GLY A 88 -12.30 8.75 -14.74
C GLY A 88 -11.24 8.97 -13.64
N GLY A 89 -11.38 10.07 -12.89
CA GLY A 89 -10.45 10.48 -11.85
C GLY A 89 -10.86 11.78 -11.16
N GLY A 90 -9.98 12.33 -10.33
CA GLY A 90 -10.29 13.53 -9.54
C GLY A 90 -11.29 13.22 -8.42
N LYS A 91 -12.23 14.13 -8.13
CA LYS A 91 -13.15 13.99 -6.99
C LYS A 91 -14.24 12.93 -7.16
N ARG A 92 -14.52 12.51 -8.39
CA ARG A 92 -15.55 11.51 -8.70
C ARG A 92 -15.06 10.55 -9.76
N ILE A 93 -15.29 9.27 -9.53
CA ILE A 93 -15.07 8.19 -10.48
C ILE A 93 -16.36 7.42 -10.73
N VAL A 94 -16.36 6.60 -11.77
CA VAL A 94 -17.33 5.52 -11.96
C VAL A 94 -16.63 4.19 -11.77
N TYR A 95 -17.20 3.34 -10.94
CA TYR A 95 -16.77 1.97 -10.74
C TYR A 95 -17.65 1.01 -11.55
N TYR A 96 -17.00 0.08 -12.23
CA TYR A 96 -17.61 -0.99 -13.02
C TYR A 96 -16.90 -2.31 -12.70
N SER A 97 -17.63 -3.42 -12.80
CA SER A 97 -17.10 -4.75 -12.49
C SER A 97 -17.56 -5.78 -13.53
N GLY A 98 -16.70 -6.75 -13.82
CA GLY A 98 -17.02 -7.92 -14.65
C GLY A 98 -17.40 -9.13 -13.81
N GLU A 99 -17.89 -10.20 -14.45
CA GLU A 99 -18.32 -11.42 -13.76
C GLU A 99 -17.19 -12.10 -12.96
N CYS A 100 -15.94 -11.96 -13.40
CA CYS A 100 -14.77 -12.47 -12.68
C CYS A 100 -14.48 -11.75 -11.35
N CYS A 101 -15.24 -10.71 -11.02
CA CYS A 101 -15.05 -9.85 -9.85
C CYS A 101 -16.30 -9.85 -8.95
N VAL A 102 -17.14 -10.89 -9.02
CA VAL A 102 -18.23 -11.15 -8.07
C VAL A 102 -17.65 -11.34 -6.67
N GLY A 103 -18.28 -10.74 -5.66
CA GLY A 103 -17.81 -10.73 -4.28
C GLY A 103 -17.71 -9.32 -3.69
N GLY A 104 -16.89 -9.16 -2.66
CA GLY A 104 -16.61 -7.86 -2.05
C GLY A 104 -15.36 -7.23 -2.65
N ASN A 105 -15.53 -6.12 -3.36
CA ASN A 105 -14.42 -5.39 -3.98
C ASN A 105 -14.14 -4.11 -3.20
N THR A 106 -12.88 -3.76 -3.07
CA THR A 106 -12.44 -2.57 -2.34
C THR A 106 -12.00 -1.50 -3.33
N VAL A 107 -12.58 -0.31 -3.20
CA VAL A 107 -12.12 0.89 -3.90
C VAL A 107 -11.50 1.84 -2.88
N THR A 108 -10.26 2.22 -3.14
CA THR A 108 -9.45 3.03 -2.25
C THR A 108 -9.17 4.39 -2.87
N CYS A 109 -9.37 5.44 -2.09
CA CYS A 109 -9.07 6.82 -2.45
C CYS A 109 -7.93 7.34 -1.58
N ARG A 110 -6.85 7.79 -2.23
CA ARG A 110 -5.78 8.54 -1.58
C ARG A 110 -5.85 10.01 -1.96
N VAL A 111 -5.89 10.87 -0.95
CA VAL A 111 -5.85 12.33 -1.11
C VAL A 111 -4.55 12.86 -0.53
N THR A 112 -3.83 13.66 -1.32
CA THR A 112 -2.56 14.27 -0.92
C THR A 112 -2.64 15.79 -1.03
N SER A 113 -2.23 16.51 0.01
CA SER A 113 -2.22 17.97 0.09
C SER A 113 -0.99 18.43 0.85
N ALA A 114 -0.21 19.36 0.30
CA ALA A 114 0.96 19.95 0.98
C ALA A 114 1.93 18.93 1.61
N GLY A 115 2.13 17.77 0.98
CA GLY A 115 3.02 16.70 1.46
C GLY A 115 2.39 15.74 2.48
N GLN A 116 1.17 15.99 2.95
CA GLN A 116 0.40 15.06 3.76
C GLN A 116 -0.51 14.19 2.88
N SER A 117 -0.75 12.95 3.29
CA SER A 117 -1.67 12.04 2.61
C SER A 117 -2.66 11.40 3.59
N SER A 118 -3.90 11.23 3.14
CA SER A 118 -4.93 10.43 3.82
C SER A 118 -5.54 9.44 2.84
N GLU A 119 -5.98 8.30 3.35
CA GLU A 119 -6.56 7.23 2.55
C GLU A 119 -7.88 6.80 3.18
N LYS A 120 -8.91 6.56 2.37
CA LYS A 120 -10.17 5.92 2.79
C LYS A 120 -10.57 4.91 1.74
N SER A 121 -11.25 3.85 2.19
CA SER A 121 -11.73 2.78 1.33
C SER A 121 -13.23 2.59 1.48
N ILE A 122 -13.88 2.14 0.40
CA ILE A 122 -15.27 1.72 0.40
C ILE A 122 -15.38 0.34 -0.24
N LYS A 123 -16.27 -0.49 0.30
CA LYS A 123 -16.57 -1.82 -0.26
C LYS A 123 -17.75 -1.73 -1.20
N ILE A 124 -17.62 -2.32 -2.37
CA ILE A 124 -18.70 -2.54 -3.34
C ILE A 124 -18.97 -4.03 -3.39
N HIS A 125 -20.21 -4.42 -3.10
CA HIS A 125 -20.69 -5.77 -3.28
C HIS A 125 -21.08 -5.98 -4.74
N VAL A 126 -20.40 -6.91 -5.41
CA VAL A 126 -20.69 -7.26 -6.79
C VAL A 126 -21.39 -8.61 -6.79
N ILE A 127 -22.61 -8.62 -7.31
CA ILE A 127 -23.40 -9.84 -7.51
C ILE A 127 -23.34 -10.28 -8.97
N SER A 128 -23.61 -11.56 -9.22
CA SER A 128 -23.61 -12.12 -10.58
C SER A 128 -24.61 -11.38 -11.46
N TYR A 129 -24.30 -11.27 -12.76
CA TYR A 129 -25.25 -10.76 -13.74
C TYR A 129 -26.58 -11.56 -13.76
N PHE A 130 -26.52 -12.86 -13.43
CA PHE A 130 -27.64 -13.80 -13.54
C PHE A 130 -28.53 -13.86 -12.29
N GLU A 131 -28.17 -13.15 -11.22
CA GLU A 131 -29.02 -13.04 -10.03
C GLU A 131 -30.14 -12.01 -10.28
N GLU A 132 -31.39 -12.45 -10.12
CA GLU A 132 -32.61 -11.64 -10.30
C GLU A 132 -33.04 -10.91 -9.01
#